data_AF-A0A2N1RAN5-F1
#
_entry.id   AF-A0A2N1RAN5-F1
#
_cell.length_a   1.000
_cell.length_b   1.000
_cell.length_c   1.000
_cell.angle_alpha   90.00
_cell.angle_beta   90.00
_cell.angle_gamma   90.00
#
_symmetry.space_group_name_H-M   'P 1'
#
loop_
_entity.id
_entity.type
_entity.pdbx_description
1 polymer ?
#
loop_
_entity_poly.entity_id
_entity_poly.type
_entity_poly.pdbx_seq_one_letter_code
_entity_poly.pdbx_strand_id
1 'polypeptide(L)'
;ARTKRFALGFSDDPPIANDIQTILDKLEIILLEIPIEVERGKPAFSAVILCSEEGGKSLVFIGLNTADYFDKQVFAIAHELYHFFTKTGSHLSRQDGQDDDVVEAKANWFAAEFLLPEDVLKRRVFEEFKSYSLETVQIKVLLRFIARLHCTWWLPYRSLVKRLWETKTITEIQYQELYAIDERDLEGEFGRIGRSTQSDVFLKLNTATKTFGSSPRAIETILRNFEDNLIDEDTFVRLLGRFKKSPADYGYEISISQDDMNEMHDFIEGWNHDG
;
A
#
# COMPACT_ATOMS: atom_id res chain seq x y z
N ALA A 1 0.79 16.51 -7.42
CA ALA A 1 1.81 15.43 -7.38
C ALA A 1 3.24 15.98 -7.40
N ARG A 2 3.71 16.60 -8.49
CA ARG A 2 5.11 17.06 -8.66
C ARG A 2 5.69 17.88 -7.50
N THR A 3 5.00 18.95 -7.08
CA THR A 3 5.43 19.77 -5.93
C THR A 3 5.56 18.96 -4.63
N LYS A 4 4.71 17.94 -4.44
CA LYS A 4 4.76 17.07 -3.25
C LYS A 4 5.96 16.11 -3.32
N ARG A 5 6.30 15.59 -4.51
CA ARG A 5 7.54 14.81 -4.72
C ARG A 5 8.77 15.61 -4.30
N PHE A 6 8.87 16.86 -4.77
CA PHE A 6 9.97 17.75 -4.40
C PHE A 6 10.01 18.08 -2.91
N ALA A 7 8.86 18.37 -2.29
CA ALA A 7 8.79 18.63 -0.85
C ALA A 7 9.26 17.42 0.00
N LEU A 8 9.09 16.20 -0.52
CA LEU A 8 9.57 14.97 0.09
C LEU A 8 11.06 14.66 -0.21
N GLY A 9 11.72 15.50 -1.01
CA GLY A 9 13.13 15.37 -1.37
C GLY A 9 13.41 14.53 -2.61
N PHE A 10 12.39 14.19 -3.40
CA PHE A 10 12.55 13.44 -4.65
C PHE A 10 12.61 14.38 -5.85
N SER A 11 13.47 14.05 -6.83
CA SER A 11 13.42 14.68 -8.15
C SER A 11 12.29 14.07 -9.00
N ASP A 12 12.07 14.61 -10.20
CA ASP A 12 10.97 14.16 -11.07
C ASP A 12 11.21 12.75 -11.64
N ASP A 13 12.44 12.43 -12.03
CA ASP A 13 12.78 11.22 -12.80
C ASP A 13 12.83 9.88 -12.04
N PRO A 14 13.27 9.78 -10.77
CA PRO A 14 13.40 8.48 -10.13
C PRO A 14 12.03 7.92 -9.71
N PRO A 15 11.80 6.59 -9.85
CA PRO A 15 10.67 5.92 -9.21
C PRO A 15 10.72 6.10 -7.69
N ILE A 16 9.57 6.37 -7.07
CA ILE A 16 9.46 6.61 -5.61
C ILE A 16 8.68 5.54 -4.87
N ALA A 17 8.04 4.62 -5.60
CA ALA A 17 7.17 3.60 -5.02
C ALA A 17 7.90 2.68 -4.04
N ASN A 18 9.19 2.41 -4.29
CA ASN A 18 10.02 1.59 -3.41
C ASN A 18 10.28 2.29 -2.06
N ASP A 19 10.19 3.62 -2.04
CA ASP A 19 10.39 4.47 -0.88
C ASP A 19 9.05 4.85 -0.21
N ILE A 20 7.94 4.17 -0.55
CA ILE A 20 6.62 4.56 -0.04
C ILE A 20 6.57 4.53 1.50
N GLN A 21 7.23 3.56 2.15
CA GLN A 21 7.33 3.51 3.61
C GLN A 21 8.10 4.70 4.17
N THR A 22 9.25 5.04 3.56
CA THR A 22 10.04 6.24 3.90
C THR A 22 9.23 7.53 3.72
N ILE A 23 8.37 7.60 2.71
CA ILE A 23 7.45 8.73 2.50
C ILE A 23 6.46 8.84 3.66
N LEU A 24 5.85 7.73 4.08
CA LEU A 24 4.95 7.71 5.22
C LEU A 24 5.65 8.12 6.51
N ASP A 25 6.87 7.61 6.76
CA ASP A 25 7.67 7.96 7.94
C ASP A 25 8.00 9.46 8.00
N LYS A 26 8.37 10.07 6.86
CA LYS A 26 8.64 11.51 6.74
C LYS A 26 7.40 12.37 7.00
N LEU A 27 6.23 11.86 6.66
CA LEU A 27 4.94 12.52 6.88
C LEU A 27 4.33 12.20 8.25
N GLU A 28 5.01 11.37 9.05
CA GLU A 28 4.55 10.88 10.34
C GLU A 28 3.20 10.16 10.27
N ILE A 29 2.97 9.45 9.16
CA ILE A 29 1.76 8.66 8.92
C ILE A 29 2.04 7.20 9.32
N ILE A 30 1.20 6.66 10.20
CA ILE A 30 1.31 5.29 10.65
C ILE A 30 0.52 4.38 9.70
N LEU A 31 1.22 3.47 9.03
CA LEU A 31 0.56 2.43 8.23
C LEU A 31 0.02 1.31 9.13
N LEU A 32 -1.21 0.88 8.89
CA LEU A 32 -1.85 -0.26 9.52
C LEU A 32 -2.25 -1.26 8.43
N GLU A 33 -1.62 -2.43 8.42
CA GLU A 33 -1.81 -3.46 7.41
C GLU A 33 -2.77 -4.54 7.93
N ILE A 34 -3.86 -4.78 7.19
CA ILE A 34 -4.87 -5.78 7.56
C ILE A 34 -5.39 -6.46 6.27
N PRO A 35 -5.35 -7.80 6.16
CA PRO A 35 -5.93 -8.49 5.03
C PRO A 35 -7.44 -8.62 5.21
N ILE A 36 -8.20 -7.91 4.39
CA ILE A 36 -9.65 -7.94 4.40
C ILE A 36 -10.10 -8.57 3.08
N GLU A 37 -10.41 -9.87 3.16
CA GLU A 37 -10.97 -10.61 2.05
C GLU A 37 -12.39 -10.11 1.76
N VAL A 38 -12.74 -10.05 0.47
CA VAL A 38 -14.08 -9.64 0.05
C VAL A 38 -15.08 -10.75 0.41
N GLU A 39 -15.91 -10.53 1.42
CA GLU A 39 -17.12 -11.33 1.59
C GLU A 39 -18.10 -11.01 0.44
N ARG A 40 -18.67 -12.06 -0.16
CA ARG A 40 -19.49 -11.96 -1.39
C ARG A 40 -20.45 -10.76 -1.35
N GLY A 41 -20.27 -9.83 -2.27
CA GLY A 41 -21.23 -8.77 -2.58
C GLY A 41 -20.98 -7.40 -1.95
N LYS A 42 -19.90 -7.20 -1.17
CA LYS A 42 -19.49 -5.85 -0.70
C LYS A 42 -18.08 -5.52 -1.20
N PRO A 43 -17.84 -4.33 -1.79
CA PRO A 43 -16.48 -3.93 -2.10
C PRO A 43 -15.67 -3.83 -0.80
N ALA A 44 -14.56 -4.56 -0.71
CA ALA A 44 -13.57 -4.27 0.32
C ALA A 44 -12.90 -2.94 -0.03
N PHE A 45 -12.64 -2.10 0.97
CA PHE A 45 -11.84 -0.90 0.75
C PHE A 45 -10.39 -1.30 0.42
N SER A 46 -9.70 -0.52 -0.40
CA SER A 46 -8.27 -0.75 -0.71
C SER A 46 -7.37 -0.06 0.32
N ALA A 47 -7.69 1.17 0.69
CA ALA A 47 -7.08 1.87 1.81
C ALA A 47 -8.06 2.90 2.40
N VAL A 48 -7.73 3.45 3.56
CA VAL A 48 -8.45 4.55 4.19
C VAL A 48 -7.51 5.37 5.07
N ILE A 49 -7.59 6.69 4.98
CA ILE A 49 -6.91 7.59 5.91
C ILE A 49 -7.79 7.95 7.13
N LEU A 50 -7.19 7.92 8.32
CA LEU A 50 -7.83 8.26 9.59
C LEU A 50 -6.98 9.32 10.29
N CYS A 51 -7.62 10.41 10.74
CA CYS A 51 -6.97 11.48 11.47
C CYS A 51 -7.62 11.58 12.85
N SER A 52 -6.82 11.49 13.92
CA SER A 52 -7.26 11.71 15.31
C SER A 52 -6.54 12.92 15.89
N GLU A 53 -7.26 13.75 16.64
CA GLU A 53 -6.67 14.85 17.39
C GLU A 53 -6.75 14.54 18.88
N GLU A 54 -5.62 14.26 19.52
CA GLU A 54 -5.53 13.96 20.95
C GLU A 54 -4.50 14.87 21.62
N GLY A 55 -4.92 15.60 22.66
CA GLY A 55 -4.01 16.44 23.46
C GLY A 55 -3.26 17.52 22.67
N GLY A 56 -3.85 18.03 21.58
CA GLY A 56 -3.21 19.02 20.70
C GLY A 56 -2.20 18.44 19.70
N LYS A 57 -2.10 17.11 19.60
CA LYS A 57 -1.33 16.40 18.57
C LYS A 57 -2.27 15.73 17.58
N SER A 58 -1.93 15.81 16.30
CA SER A 58 -2.64 15.09 15.25
C SER A 58 -1.91 13.77 14.96
N LEU A 59 -2.62 12.65 15.10
CA LEU A 59 -2.17 11.32 14.72
C LEU A 59 -2.86 10.94 13.42
N VAL A 60 -2.06 10.50 12.44
CA VAL A 60 -2.56 10.13 11.12
C VAL A 60 -2.22 8.69 10.83
N PHE A 61 -3.22 7.93 10.42
CA PHE A 61 -3.11 6.52 10.09
C PHE A 61 -3.58 6.26 8.66
N ILE A 62 -2.95 5.32 7.97
CA ILE A 62 -3.51 4.71 6.76
C ILE A 62 -3.80 3.25 7.08
N GLY A 63 -5.07 2.86 7.05
CA GLY A 63 -5.49 1.46 7.04
C GLY A 63 -5.39 0.93 5.61
N LEU A 64 -4.58 -0.10 5.40
CA LEU A 64 -4.32 -0.70 4.09
C LEU A 64 -4.86 -2.13 4.03
N ASN A 65 -5.65 -2.43 3.00
CA ASN A 65 -6.09 -3.79 2.74
C ASN A 65 -5.00 -4.61 2.04
N THR A 66 -4.42 -5.55 2.77
CA THR A 66 -3.32 -6.38 2.24
C THR A 66 -3.77 -7.63 1.51
N ALA A 67 -5.09 -7.86 1.39
CA ALA A 67 -5.65 -8.90 0.53
C ALA A 67 -5.60 -8.53 -0.97
N ASP A 68 -5.43 -7.25 -1.30
CA ASP A 68 -5.19 -6.77 -2.67
C ASP A 68 -3.76 -7.06 -3.13
N TYR A 69 -3.53 -7.05 -4.45
CA TYR A 69 -2.19 -7.18 -5.03
C TYR A 69 -1.26 -6.04 -4.61
N PHE A 70 0.03 -6.32 -4.43
CA PHE A 70 0.99 -5.34 -3.90
C PHE A 70 1.10 -4.06 -4.74
N ASP A 71 1.00 -4.14 -6.07
CA ASP A 71 0.95 -2.94 -6.92
C ASP A 71 -0.27 -2.05 -6.63
N LYS A 72 -1.44 -2.66 -6.36
CA LYS A 72 -2.65 -1.93 -5.93
C LYS A 72 -2.49 -1.36 -4.54
N GLN A 73 -1.82 -2.05 -3.63
CA GLN A 73 -1.53 -1.53 -2.28
C GLN A 73 -0.69 -0.25 -2.36
N VAL A 74 0.38 -0.25 -3.15
CA VAL A 74 1.20 0.94 -3.40
C VAL A 74 0.37 2.07 -3.99
N PHE A 75 -0.48 1.76 -4.97
CA PHE A 75 -1.36 2.75 -5.59
C PHE A 75 -2.38 3.32 -4.59
N ALA A 76 -2.95 2.48 -3.73
CA ALA A 76 -3.90 2.87 -2.69
C ALA A 76 -3.24 3.79 -1.65
N ILE A 77 -2.00 3.52 -1.23
CA ILE A 77 -1.26 4.45 -0.36
C ILE A 77 -1.06 5.80 -1.05
N ALA A 78 -0.63 5.80 -2.32
CA ALA A 78 -0.44 7.03 -3.08
C ALA A 78 -1.76 7.81 -3.28
N HIS A 79 -2.88 7.11 -3.37
CA HIS A 79 -4.22 7.67 -3.38
C HIS A 79 -4.55 8.32 -2.04
N GLU A 80 -4.36 7.64 -0.90
CA GLU A 80 -4.61 8.23 0.43
C GLU A 80 -3.71 9.45 0.72
N LEU A 81 -2.49 9.47 0.19
CA LEU A 81 -1.61 10.65 0.28
C LEU A 81 -2.23 11.90 -0.37
N TYR A 82 -3.08 11.75 -1.40
CA TYR A 82 -3.85 12.89 -1.91
C TYR A 82 -4.76 13.45 -0.82
N HIS A 83 -5.59 12.60 -0.21
CA HIS A 83 -6.54 13.00 0.84
C HIS A 83 -5.84 13.61 2.05
N PHE A 84 -4.67 13.09 2.41
CA PHE A 84 -3.79 13.70 3.41
C PHE A 84 -3.39 15.13 3.03
N PHE A 85 -2.86 15.33 1.82
CA PHE A 85 -2.35 16.63 1.39
C PHE A 85 -3.44 17.67 1.15
N THR A 86 -4.63 17.26 0.76
CA THR A 86 -5.78 18.15 0.53
C THR A 86 -6.66 18.30 1.76
N LYS A 87 -6.38 17.56 2.84
CA LYS A 87 -7.23 17.49 4.05
C LYS A 87 -8.68 17.10 3.73
N THR A 88 -8.85 16.26 2.71
CA THR A 88 -10.16 15.73 2.31
C THR A 88 -10.42 14.34 2.88
N GLY A 89 -9.46 13.78 3.63
CA GLY A 89 -9.62 12.54 4.36
C GLY A 89 -9.95 12.79 5.83
N SER A 90 -10.99 12.13 6.33
CA SER A 90 -11.50 12.16 7.72
C SER A 90 -12.54 13.24 8.07
N HIS A 91 -13.74 13.13 7.51
CA HIS A 91 -14.93 13.21 8.37
C HIS A 91 -15.73 11.93 8.16
N LEU A 92 -16.01 11.20 9.24
CA LEU A 92 -17.03 10.15 9.28
C LEU A 92 -18.46 10.68 8.95
N SER A 93 -18.60 11.91 8.45
CA SER A 93 -19.79 12.41 7.77
C SER A 93 -19.64 12.19 6.27
N ARG A 94 -20.07 11.02 5.79
CA ARG A 94 -20.50 10.86 4.40
C ARG A 94 -21.54 11.94 4.11
N GLN A 95 -21.17 12.97 3.38
CA GLN A 95 -22.15 13.77 2.65
C GLN A 95 -22.30 13.10 1.29
N ASP A 96 -23.37 12.32 1.15
CA ASP A 96 -23.81 11.75 -0.12
C ASP A 96 -23.94 12.88 -1.16
N GLY A 97 -23.10 12.83 -2.20
CA GLY A 97 -23.14 13.80 -3.29
C GLY A 97 -22.10 13.55 -4.37
N GLN A 98 -22.41 13.99 -5.60
CA GLN A 98 -21.55 13.92 -6.80
C GLN A 98 -20.12 14.48 -6.63
N ASP A 99 -19.87 15.25 -5.57
CA ASP A 99 -18.54 15.77 -5.24
C ASP A 99 -17.57 14.67 -4.78
N ASP A 100 -18.07 13.57 -4.20
CA ASP A 100 -17.23 12.44 -3.75
C ASP A 100 -16.53 11.78 -4.95
N ASP A 101 -17.27 11.52 -6.04
CA ASP A 101 -16.73 10.95 -7.28
C ASP A 101 -15.63 11.82 -7.91
N VAL A 102 -15.76 13.15 -7.83
CA VAL A 102 -14.75 14.07 -8.38
C VAL A 102 -13.49 14.08 -7.53
N VAL A 103 -13.62 14.01 -6.21
CA VAL A 103 -12.48 13.94 -5.27
C VAL A 103 -11.74 12.62 -5.46
N GLU A 104 -12.44 11.49 -5.54
CA GLU A 104 -11.89 10.16 -5.80
C GLU A 104 -11.20 10.08 -7.17
N ALA A 105 -11.78 10.69 -8.21
CA ALA A 105 -11.15 10.78 -9.52
C ALA A 105 -9.84 11.60 -9.47
N LYS A 106 -9.81 12.69 -8.70
CA LYS A 106 -8.60 13.50 -8.49
C LYS A 106 -7.54 12.74 -7.68
N ALA A 107 -7.96 11.95 -6.69
CA ALA A 107 -7.06 11.10 -5.91
C ALA A 107 -6.39 10.03 -6.79
N ASN A 108 -7.17 9.37 -7.66
CA ASN A 108 -6.64 8.43 -8.65
C ASN A 108 -5.67 9.10 -9.63
N TRP A 109 -6.01 10.28 -10.13
CA TRP A 109 -5.12 11.06 -11.00
C TRP A 109 -3.84 11.49 -10.26
N PHE A 110 -3.96 11.92 -9.01
CA PHE A 110 -2.83 12.26 -8.16
C PHE A 110 -1.92 11.05 -7.95
N ALA A 111 -2.46 9.88 -7.60
CA ALA A 111 -1.67 8.68 -7.35
C ALA A 111 -0.88 8.26 -8.59
N ALA A 112 -1.52 8.26 -9.75
CA ALA A 112 -0.89 8.08 -11.04
C ALA A 112 0.28 9.05 -11.24
N GLU A 113 0.02 10.35 -11.19
CA GLU A 113 1.01 11.41 -11.43
C GLU A 113 2.11 11.46 -10.37
N PHE A 114 1.80 11.07 -9.14
CA PHE A 114 2.73 11.02 -8.02
C PHE A 114 3.71 9.88 -8.18
N LEU A 115 3.24 8.70 -8.57
CA LEU A 115 4.09 7.53 -8.75
C LEU A 115 4.96 7.65 -10.01
N LEU A 116 4.38 8.07 -11.14
CA LEU A 116 5.08 8.30 -12.40
C LEU A 116 4.64 9.67 -12.96
N PRO A 117 5.50 10.69 -13.09
CA PRO A 117 5.05 11.94 -13.69
C PRO A 117 4.76 11.82 -15.20
N GLU A 118 3.82 12.62 -15.72
CA GLU A 118 3.43 12.58 -17.14
C GLU A 118 4.60 12.91 -18.07
N ASP A 119 5.41 13.92 -17.72
CA ASP A 119 6.59 14.32 -18.50
C ASP A 119 7.63 13.21 -18.56
N VAL A 120 7.78 12.47 -17.45
CA VAL A 120 8.67 11.30 -17.39
C VAL A 120 8.12 10.19 -18.28
N LEU A 121 6.82 9.88 -18.23
CA LEU A 121 6.22 8.88 -19.12
C LEU A 121 6.44 9.25 -20.59
N LYS A 122 6.17 10.49 -20.98
CA LYS A 122 6.39 10.99 -22.35
C LYS A 122 7.85 10.91 -22.77
N ARG A 123 8.78 11.24 -21.87
CA ARG A 123 10.23 11.09 -22.10
C ARG A 123 10.61 9.63 -22.32
N ARG A 124 10.13 8.70 -21.48
CA ARG A 124 10.38 7.24 -21.66
C ARG A 124 9.86 6.71 -22.99
N VAL A 125 8.65 7.13 -23.37
CA VAL A 125 8.05 6.78 -24.66
C VAL A 125 8.94 7.28 -25.81
N PHE A 126 9.33 8.56 -25.79
CA PHE A 126 10.18 9.12 -26.84
C PHE A 126 11.58 8.51 -26.87
N GLU A 127 12.19 8.25 -25.72
CA GLU A 127 13.51 7.61 -25.60
C GLU A 127 13.54 6.25 -26.29
N GLU A 128 12.48 5.45 -26.12
CA GLU A 128 12.39 4.10 -26.68
C GLU A 128 11.94 4.08 -28.14
N PHE A 129 10.85 4.79 -28.47
CA PHE A 129 10.19 4.66 -29.77
C PHE A 129 10.53 5.78 -30.75
N LYS A 130 11.26 6.81 -30.30
CA LYS A 130 11.57 8.04 -31.08
C LYS A 130 10.30 8.74 -31.61
N SER A 131 9.18 8.52 -30.95
CA SER A 131 7.86 9.06 -31.27
C SER A 131 7.07 9.24 -29.97
N TYR A 132 6.16 10.22 -29.94
CA TYR A 132 5.18 10.37 -28.86
C TYR A 132 3.88 9.61 -29.13
N SER A 133 3.63 9.20 -30.37
CA SER A 133 2.50 8.34 -30.76
C SER A 133 3.00 6.92 -31.01
N LEU A 134 2.28 5.95 -30.46
CA LEU A 134 2.55 4.52 -30.59
C LEU A 134 1.46 3.80 -31.40
N GLU A 135 0.67 4.54 -32.19
CA GLU A 135 -0.46 3.98 -32.96
C GLU A 135 -0.06 2.82 -33.89
N THR A 136 1.15 2.86 -34.45
CA THR A 136 1.68 1.83 -35.36
C THR A 136 2.44 0.72 -34.64
N VAL A 137 2.62 0.84 -33.32
CA VAL A 137 3.37 -0.11 -32.52
C VAL A 137 2.50 -1.30 -32.18
N GLN A 138 3.02 -2.51 -32.46
CA GLN A 138 2.33 -3.76 -32.20
C GLN A 138 2.06 -3.95 -30.70
N ILE A 139 0.89 -4.49 -30.35
CA ILE A 139 0.48 -4.77 -28.96
C ILE A 139 1.55 -5.52 -28.18
N LYS A 140 2.18 -6.54 -28.77
CA LYS A 140 3.23 -7.32 -28.09
C LYS A 140 4.45 -6.48 -27.69
N VAL A 141 4.76 -5.43 -28.46
CA VAL A 141 5.82 -4.48 -28.13
C VAL A 141 5.37 -3.57 -26.99
N LEU A 142 4.12 -3.09 -27.03
CA LEU A 142 3.51 -2.31 -25.95
C LEU A 142 3.47 -3.09 -24.64
N LEU A 143 3.12 -4.38 -24.65
CA LEU A 143 3.12 -5.23 -23.46
C LEU A 143 4.51 -5.32 -22.82
N ARG A 144 5.57 -5.45 -23.62
CA ARG A 144 6.95 -5.43 -23.10
C ARG A 144 7.30 -4.07 -22.49
N PHE A 145 6.85 -2.98 -23.11
CA PHE A 145 7.06 -1.63 -22.56
C PHE A 145 6.32 -1.43 -21.23
N ILE A 146 5.04 -1.81 -21.18
CA ILE A 146 4.22 -1.73 -19.98
C ILE A 146 4.79 -2.61 -18.87
N ALA A 147 5.27 -3.83 -19.17
CA ALA A 147 5.89 -4.70 -18.18
C ALA A 147 7.13 -4.06 -17.54
N ARG A 148 7.97 -3.38 -18.33
CA ARG A 148 9.12 -2.62 -17.80
C ARG A 148 8.65 -1.47 -16.92
N LEU A 149 7.66 -0.69 -17.37
CA LEU A 149 7.12 0.41 -16.55
C LEU A 149 6.50 -0.11 -15.25
N HIS A 150 5.76 -1.21 -15.29
CA HIS A 150 5.17 -1.86 -14.13
C HIS A 150 6.24 -2.25 -13.10
N CYS A 151 7.31 -2.93 -13.52
CA CYS A 151 8.38 -3.33 -12.61
C CYS A 151 9.26 -2.16 -12.14
N THR A 152 9.47 -1.13 -12.96
CA THR A 152 10.32 0.02 -12.58
C THR A 152 9.57 1.01 -11.69
N TRP A 153 8.28 1.25 -11.95
CA TRP A 153 7.50 2.29 -11.28
C TRP A 153 6.48 1.76 -10.28
N TRP A 154 6.34 0.43 -10.18
CA TRP A 154 5.43 -0.29 -9.28
C TRP A 154 3.98 0.17 -9.41
N LEU A 155 3.61 0.57 -10.64
CA LEU A 155 2.25 0.99 -10.98
C LEU A 155 1.45 -0.20 -11.49
N PRO A 156 0.17 -0.33 -11.13
CA PRO A 156 -0.69 -1.36 -11.69
C PRO A 156 -0.74 -1.30 -13.22
N TYR A 157 -0.78 -2.47 -13.87
CA TYR A 157 -0.88 -2.59 -15.33
C TYR A 157 -1.98 -1.71 -15.91
N ARG A 158 -3.19 -1.79 -15.35
CA ARG A 158 -4.35 -1.01 -15.83
C ARG A 158 -4.14 0.49 -15.69
N SER A 159 -3.50 0.94 -14.61
CA SER A 159 -3.16 2.35 -14.42
C SER A 159 -2.17 2.83 -15.50
N LEU A 160 -1.19 2.02 -15.89
CA LEU A 160 -0.26 2.35 -16.97
C LEU A 160 -0.97 2.42 -18.34
N VAL A 161 -1.82 1.45 -18.65
CA VAL A 161 -2.59 1.43 -19.91
C VAL A 161 -3.50 2.64 -20.01
N LYS A 162 -4.25 2.95 -18.94
CA LYS A 162 -5.13 4.13 -18.86
C LYS A 162 -4.35 5.42 -19.08
N ARG A 163 -3.16 5.55 -18.46
CA ARG A 163 -2.34 6.76 -18.64
C ARG A 163 -1.78 6.93 -20.04
N LEU A 164 -1.31 5.84 -20.67
CA LEU A 164 -0.86 5.91 -22.06
C LEU A 164 -1.98 6.41 -22.97
N TRP A 165 -3.22 6.03 -22.69
CA TRP A 165 -4.38 6.51 -23.44
C TRP A 165 -4.74 7.97 -23.10
N GLU A 166 -4.77 8.34 -21.81
CA GLU A 166 -5.03 9.72 -21.36
C GLU A 166 -4.01 10.72 -21.93
N THR A 167 -2.75 10.32 -22.06
CA THR A 167 -1.70 11.15 -22.67
C THR A 167 -1.71 11.11 -24.20
N LYS A 168 -2.68 10.42 -24.82
CA LYS A 168 -2.84 10.22 -26.27
C LYS A 168 -1.62 9.55 -26.92
N THR A 169 -0.92 8.72 -26.15
CA THR A 169 0.23 7.94 -26.62
C THR A 169 -0.22 6.71 -27.40
N ILE A 170 -1.32 6.08 -26.98
CA ILE A 170 -1.96 4.95 -27.68
C ILE A 170 -3.36 5.34 -28.14
N THR A 171 -3.86 4.64 -29.15
CA THR A 171 -5.22 4.81 -29.67
C THR A 171 -6.27 4.16 -28.77
N GLU A 172 -7.54 4.53 -28.96
CA GLU A 172 -8.68 3.86 -28.31
C GLU A 172 -8.70 2.35 -28.57
N ILE A 173 -8.42 1.94 -29.81
CA ILE A 173 -8.41 0.52 -30.20
C ILE A 173 -7.34 -0.23 -29.41
N GLN A 174 -6.12 0.30 -29.37
CA GLN A 174 -5.03 -0.29 -28.58
C GLN A 174 -5.35 -0.30 -27.09
N TYR A 175 -5.99 0.74 -26.56
CA TYR A 175 -6.44 0.78 -25.18
C TYR A 175 -7.41 -0.38 -24.87
N GLN A 176 -8.45 -0.57 -25.68
CA GLN A 176 -9.43 -1.65 -25.50
C GLN A 176 -8.79 -3.03 -25.60
N GLU A 177 -7.90 -3.25 -26.58
CA GLU A 177 -7.16 -4.51 -26.72
C GLU A 177 -6.28 -4.80 -25.49
N LEU A 178 -5.57 -3.79 -24.98
CA LEU A 178 -4.73 -3.94 -23.78
C LEU A 178 -5.57 -4.14 -22.52
N TYR A 179 -6.75 -3.52 -22.41
CA TYR A 179 -7.65 -3.65 -21.26
C TYR A 179 -8.40 -4.98 -21.22
N ALA A 180 -8.52 -5.66 -22.36
CA ALA A 180 -9.13 -6.98 -22.46
C ALA A 180 -8.22 -8.12 -21.94
N ILE A 181 -6.92 -7.85 -21.75
CA ILE A 181 -5.96 -8.82 -21.25
C ILE A 181 -6.20 -9.06 -19.76
N ASP A 182 -6.26 -10.32 -19.35
CA ASP A 182 -6.14 -10.69 -17.94
C ASP A 182 -4.69 -10.51 -17.51
N GLU A 183 -4.41 -9.39 -16.85
CA GLU A 183 -3.06 -9.05 -16.42
C GLU A 183 -2.55 -9.91 -15.26
N ARG A 184 -3.45 -10.64 -14.59
CA ARG A 184 -3.13 -11.47 -13.42
C ARG A 184 -2.96 -12.95 -13.79
N ASP A 185 -3.26 -13.34 -15.02
CA ASP A 185 -2.87 -14.64 -15.56
C ASP A 185 -1.35 -14.70 -15.74
N LEU A 186 -0.68 -15.38 -14.82
CA LEU A 186 0.76 -15.60 -14.86
C LEU A 186 1.15 -16.42 -16.10
N GLU A 187 0.34 -17.38 -16.53
CA GLU A 187 0.66 -18.16 -17.73
C GLU A 187 0.27 -17.44 -19.03
N GLY A 188 -0.47 -16.34 -18.92
CA GLY A 188 -0.85 -15.45 -20.00
C GLY A 188 0.33 -14.71 -20.65
N GLU A 189 0.06 -13.99 -21.75
CA GLU A 189 1.10 -13.30 -22.49
C GLU A 189 1.82 -12.24 -21.65
N PHE A 190 1.07 -11.40 -20.92
CA PHE A 190 1.65 -10.38 -20.05
C PHE A 190 2.43 -11.01 -18.88
N GLY A 191 1.90 -12.06 -18.25
CA GLY A 191 2.57 -12.79 -17.17
C GLY A 191 3.94 -13.35 -17.57
N ARG A 192 4.04 -13.99 -18.74
CA ARG A 192 5.32 -14.49 -19.29
C ARG A 192 6.30 -13.37 -19.65
N ILE A 193 5.80 -12.25 -20.20
CA ILE A 193 6.63 -11.07 -20.50
C ILE A 193 7.17 -10.45 -19.21
N GLY A 194 6.32 -10.31 -18.19
CA GLY A 194 6.69 -9.76 -16.89
C GLY A 194 7.80 -10.56 -16.21
N ARG A 195 7.64 -11.89 -16.15
CA ARG A 195 8.66 -12.80 -15.60
C ARG A 195 9.99 -12.73 -16.33
N SER A 196 9.98 -12.60 -17.66
CA SER A 196 11.22 -12.46 -18.44
C SER A 196 11.85 -11.06 -18.34
N THR A 197 11.11 -10.06 -17.85
CA THR A 197 11.60 -8.70 -17.67
C THR A 197 12.34 -8.52 -16.34
N GLN A 198 11.65 -8.73 -15.22
CA GLN A 198 12.18 -8.62 -13.85
C GLN A 198 11.38 -9.56 -12.93
N SER A 199 11.71 -10.85 -12.94
CA SER A 199 10.88 -11.90 -12.32
C SER A 199 10.47 -11.60 -10.88
N ASP A 200 11.43 -11.32 -10.00
CA ASP A 200 11.16 -11.15 -8.57
C ASP A 200 10.24 -9.96 -8.29
N VAL A 201 10.52 -8.83 -8.95
CA VAL A 201 9.70 -7.61 -8.82
C VAL A 201 8.31 -7.82 -9.40
N PHE A 202 8.22 -8.45 -10.58
CA PHE A 202 6.95 -8.74 -11.23
C PHE A 202 6.07 -9.64 -10.37
N LEU A 203 6.63 -10.74 -9.84
CA LEU A 203 5.91 -11.67 -8.97
C LEU A 203 5.48 -10.97 -7.67
N LYS A 204 6.35 -10.15 -7.07
CA LYS A 204 6.01 -9.35 -5.90
C LYS A 204 4.80 -8.45 -6.15
N LEU A 205 4.85 -7.66 -7.23
CA LEU A 205 3.78 -6.73 -7.59
C LEU A 205 2.46 -7.43 -7.94
N ASN A 206 2.52 -8.67 -8.42
CA ASN A 206 1.37 -9.50 -8.79
C ASN A 206 1.00 -10.53 -7.71
N THR A 207 1.40 -10.31 -6.46
CA THR A 207 1.02 -11.16 -5.32
C THR A 207 0.36 -10.31 -4.24
N ALA A 208 -0.69 -10.84 -3.60
CA ALA A 208 -1.27 -10.25 -2.40
C ALA A 208 -0.39 -10.54 -1.19
N THR A 209 -0.04 -9.53 -0.40
CA THR A 209 0.90 -9.69 0.73
C THR A 209 0.26 -10.39 1.92
N LYS A 210 -1.03 -10.17 2.15
CA LYS A 210 -1.83 -10.70 3.27
C LYS A 210 -1.20 -10.48 4.65
N THR A 211 -0.45 -9.39 4.81
CA THR A 211 0.26 -9.06 6.05
C THR A 211 -0.67 -8.43 7.09
N PHE A 212 -0.47 -8.81 8.34
CA PHE A 212 -0.94 -8.06 9.51
C PHE A 212 0.28 -7.30 10.06
N GLY A 213 0.23 -5.98 10.15
CA GLY A 213 1.44 -5.23 10.45
C GLY A 213 1.26 -3.73 10.63
N SER A 214 2.36 -3.07 10.93
CA SER A 214 2.46 -1.62 10.97
C SER A 214 3.87 -1.17 10.58
N SER A 215 4.05 0.14 10.40
CA SER A 215 5.36 0.74 10.15
C SER A 215 6.39 0.32 11.23
N PRO A 216 7.66 0.10 10.88
CA PRO A 216 8.70 -0.22 11.85
C PRO A 216 8.79 0.80 13.00
N ARG A 217 8.58 2.08 12.71
CA ARG A 217 8.54 3.17 13.68
C ARG A 217 7.41 3.01 14.71
N ALA A 218 6.23 2.56 14.29
CA ALA A 218 5.12 2.33 15.21
C ALA A 218 5.42 1.16 16.16
N ILE A 219 6.02 0.09 15.65
CA ILE A 219 6.48 -1.03 16.47
C ILE A 219 7.56 -0.57 17.46
N GLU A 220 8.57 0.18 16.99
CA GLU A 220 9.63 0.76 17.83
C GLU A 220 9.06 1.63 18.96
N THR A 221 7.96 2.35 18.70
CA THR A 221 7.28 3.14 19.74
C THR A 221 6.69 2.24 20.83
N ILE A 222 6.15 1.07 20.48
CA ILE A 222 5.66 0.08 21.45
C ILE A 222 6.83 -0.47 22.28
N LEU A 223 7.95 -0.80 21.65
CA LEU A 223 9.15 -1.29 22.33
C LEU A 223 9.66 -0.28 23.36
N ARG A 224 9.86 0.98 22.95
CA ARG A 224 10.34 2.05 23.83
C ARG A 224 9.39 2.34 24.98
N ASN A 225 8.08 2.34 24.72
CA ASN A 225 7.12 2.55 25.80
C ASN A 225 7.22 1.47 26.87
N PHE A 226 7.56 0.23 26.50
CA PHE A 226 7.81 -0.84 27.47
C PHE A 226 9.14 -0.62 28.21
N GLU A 227 10.23 -0.32 27.49
CA GLU A 227 11.55 -0.04 28.07
C GLU A 227 11.54 1.16 29.04
N ASP A 228 10.75 2.18 28.71
CA ASP A 228 10.57 3.40 29.52
C ASP A 228 9.56 3.21 30.66
N ASN A 229 9.03 2.00 30.86
CA ASN A 229 8.02 1.64 31.88
C ASN A 229 6.70 2.44 31.76
N LEU A 230 6.34 2.86 30.54
CA LEU A 230 5.08 3.54 30.25
C LEU A 230 3.92 2.56 30.04
N ILE A 231 4.24 1.30 29.70
CA ILE A 231 3.28 0.19 29.59
C ILE A 231 3.82 -1.02 30.36
N ASP A 232 2.89 -1.80 30.93
CA ASP A 232 3.21 -3.09 31.56
C ASP A 232 3.41 -4.21 30.53
N GLU A 233 3.91 -5.35 31.00
CA GLU A 233 4.19 -6.52 30.18
C GLU A 233 2.94 -7.06 29.47
N ASP A 234 1.80 -7.11 30.17
CA ASP A 234 0.52 -7.53 29.60
C ASP A 234 0.09 -6.63 28.43
N THR A 235 0.26 -5.31 28.60
CA THR A 235 -0.03 -4.34 27.55
C THR A 235 0.96 -4.46 26.40
N PHE A 236 2.23 -4.70 26.69
CA PHE A 236 3.25 -4.91 25.68
C PHE A 236 2.94 -6.14 24.80
N VAL A 237 2.67 -7.29 25.42
CA VAL A 237 2.27 -8.53 24.74
C VAL A 237 1.00 -8.30 23.90
N ARG A 238 -0.01 -7.68 24.50
CA ARG A 238 -1.30 -7.42 23.84
C ARG A 238 -1.14 -6.49 22.62
N LEU A 239 -0.32 -5.45 22.71
CA LEU A 239 -0.09 -4.51 21.62
C LEU A 239 0.68 -5.14 20.46
N LEU A 240 1.76 -5.89 20.73
CA LEU A 240 2.49 -6.63 19.69
C LEU A 240 1.61 -7.71 19.05
N GLY A 241 0.80 -8.40 19.86
CA GLY A 241 -0.13 -9.44 19.40
C GLY A 241 -1.12 -8.95 18.33
N ARG A 242 -1.54 -7.66 18.38
CA ARG A 242 -2.39 -7.05 17.34
C ARG A 242 -1.74 -7.06 15.95
N PHE A 243 -0.41 -7.09 15.88
CA PHE A 243 0.37 -7.14 14.65
C PHE A 243 0.94 -8.54 14.38
N LYS A 244 0.41 -9.56 15.05
CA LYS A 244 0.94 -10.94 15.01
C LYS A 244 2.43 -11.01 15.32
N LYS A 245 2.87 -10.17 16.26
CA LYS A 245 4.21 -10.14 16.82
C LYS A 245 4.19 -10.57 18.27
N SER A 246 5.33 -11.03 18.75
CA SER A 246 5.59 -11.40 20.12
C SER A 246 6.83 -10.67 20.64
N PRO A 247 6.96 -10.49 21.96
CA PRO A 247 8.17 -9.97 22.58
C PRO A 247 9.45 -10.74 22.19
N ALA A 248 9.36 -12.05 21.98
CA ALA A 248 10.47 -12.88 21.52
C ALA A 248 10.99 -12.48 20.13
N ASP A 249 10.14 -11.96 19.24
CA ASP A 249 10.55 -11.47 17.91
C ASP A 249 11.55 -10.30 18.00
N TYR A 250 11.62 -9.64 19.15
CA TYR A 250 12.49 -8.49 19.44
C TYR A 250 13.53 -8.81 20.51
N GLY A 251 13.70 -10.08 20.90
CA GLY A 251 14.73 -10.52 21.83
C GLY A 251 14.37 -10.37 23.32
N TYR A 252 13.10 -10.15 23.66
CA TYR A 252 12.65 -10.17 25.06
C TYR A 252 12.26 -11.59 25.47
N GLU A 253 12.78 -12.04 26.61
CA GLU A 253 12.33 -13.27 27.27
C GLU A 253 11.23 -12.92 28.26
N ILE A 254 10.00 -13.30 27.93
CA ILE A 254 8.90 -13.24 28.89
C ILE A 254 8.92 -14.51 29.73
N SER A 255 9.35 -14.36 30.97
CA SER A 255 9.19 -15.39 32.00
C SER A 255 7.80 -15.28 32.60
N ILE A 256 7.03 -16.38 32.62
CA ILE A 256 5.84 -16.48 33.46
C ILE A 256 6.30 -16.23 34.90
N SER A 257 5.70 -15.26 35.59
CA SER A 257 6.08 -15.00 36.98
C SER A 257 5.71 -16.20 37.84
N GLN A 258 6.45 -16.42 38.93
CA GLN A 258 6.11 -17.50 39.87
C GLN A 258 4.71 -17.28 40.47
N ASP A 259 4.27 -16.03 40.58
CA ASP A 259 2.94 -15.67 41.07
C ASP A 259 1.85 -16.09 40.07
N ASP A 260 2.05 -15.91 38.77
CA ASP A 260 1.10 -16.40 37.74
C ASP A 260 1.05 -17.93 37.71
N MET A 261 2.18 -18.60 37.93
CA MET A 261 2.23 -20.06 38.06
C MET A 261 1.49 -20.54 39.31
N ASN A 262 1.58 -19.79 40.42
CA ASN A 262 0.87 -20.09 41.65
C ASN A 262 -0.63 -19.85 41.50
N GLU A 263 -1.07 -18.76 40.87
CA GLU A 263 -2.49 -18.50 40.59
C GLU A 263 -3.11 -19.57 39.67
N MET A 264 -2.37 -20.01 38.64
CA MET A 264 -2.81 -21.11 37.78
C MET A 264 -2.91 -22.44 38.55
N HIS A 265 -1.98 -22.69 39.47
CA HIS A 265 -2.01 -23.88 40.33
C HIS A 265 -3.20 -23.85 41.28
N ASP A 266 -3.45 -22.72 41.95
CA ASP A 266 -4.60 -22.52 42.84
C ASP A 266 -5.94 -22.67 42.10
N PHE A 267 -6.02 -22.18 40.86
CA PHE A 267 -7.20 -22.36 40.00
C PHE A 267 -7.44 -23.84 39.65
N ILE A 268 -6.39 -24.61 39.35
CA ILE A 268 -6.48 -26.04 39.03
C ILE A 268 -6.81 -26.88 40.28
N GLU A 269 -6.24 -26.55 41.44
CA GLU A 269 -6.53 -27.25 42.70
C GLU A 269 -7.95 -26.98 43.20
N GLY A 270 -8.49 -25.77 42.97
CA GLY A 270 -9.88 -25.44 43.26
C GLY A 270 -10.90 -26.30 42.50
N TRP A 271 -10.56 -26.78 41.29
CA TRP A 271 -11.42 -27.68 40.51
C TRP A 271 -11.44 -29.12 41.05
N ASN A 272 -10.39 -29.55 41.76
CA ASN A 272 -10.30 -30.90 42.32
C ASN A 272 -11.02 -31.04 43.67
N HIS A 273 -11.54 -29.95 44.23
CA HIS A 273 -12.27 -29.95 45.51
C HIS A 273 -13.81 -29.92 45.37
N ASP A 274 -14.35 -29.76 44.15
CA ASP A 274 -15.80 -29.75 43.85
C ASP A 274 -16.27 -31.00 43.08
N GLY A 275 -15.53 -32.12 43.16
CA GLY A 275 -15.87 -33.42 42.56
C GLY A 275 -16.39 -34.46 43.55
#